data_AF-A0A3N4JSQ2-F1
#
_entry.id   AF-A0A3N4JSQ2-F1
#
_cell.length_a   1.000
_cell.length_b   1.000
_cell.length_c   1.000
_cell.angle_alpha   90.00
_cell.angle_beta   90.00
_cell.angle_gamma   90.00
#
_symmetry.space_group_name_H-M   'P 1'
#
loop_
_entity.id
_entity.type
_entity.pdbx_description
1 polymer ?
#
loop_
_entity_poly.entity_id
_entity_poly.type
_entity_poly.pdbx_seq_one_letter_code
_entity_poly.pdbx_strand_id
1 'polypeptide(L)'
;MEQPLHDGFIEQRKAGKFVRQGWFRSTSKALMSVHWHYPGVNFWFSNGWFSGFLSWYNISLRMTTNKASKVPANSYSAILSWAHFNRHNSQLWQPGGGGNEPGDEMAEVGRYNLASICNMDQTPLPFEFLSGQTYKPKGSKTVWVKGGTSQWNKRQATLQLTIFIDGEMRVLPLNFF
;
A
#
# COMPACT_ATOMS: atom_id res chain seq x y z
N MET A 1 -6.65 -27.50 -20.82
CA MET A 1 -7.33 -26.40 -20.09
C MET A 1 -6.31 -25.43 -19.47
N GLU A 2 -5.36 -25.91 -18.67
CA GLU A 2 -4.41 -25.04 -17.94
C GLU A 2 -3.50 -24.20 -18.84
N GLN A 3 -2.97 -24.77 -19.92
CA GLN A 3 -2.10 -24.05 -20.85
C GLN A 3 -2.84 -22.89 -21.57
N PRO A 4 -4.02 -23.10 -22.20
CA PRO A 4 -4.83 -21.99 -22.72
C PRO A 4 -5.18 -20.92 -21.68
N LEU A 5 -5.42 -21.32 -20.42
CA LEU A 5 -5.68 -20.38 -19.33
C LEU A 5 -4.46 -19.52 -19.00
N HIS A 6 -3.27 -20.14 -18.96
CA HIS A 6 -2.01 -19.44 -18.76
C HIS A 6 -1.70 -18.48 -19.92
N ASP A 7 -1.90 -18.91 -21.17
CA ASP A 7 -1.62 -18.08 -22.35
C ASP A 7 -2.54 -16.85 -22.37
N GLY A 8 -3.83 -17.05 -22.12
CA GLY A 8 -4.78 -15.95 -21.94
C GLY A 8 -4.38 -15.00 -20.80
N PHE A 9 -3.85 -15.52 -19.70
CA PHE A 9 -3.35 -14.68 -18.60
C PHE A 9 -2.19 -13.81 -19.06
N ILE A 10 -1.21 -14.38 -19.77
CA ILE A 10 -0.06 -13.64 -20.30
C ILE A 10 -0.52 -12.55 -21.27
N GLU A 11 -1.49 -12.83 -22.15
CA GLU A 11 -2.07 -11.84 -23.07
C GLU A 11 -2.72 -10.66 -22.33
N GLN A 12 -3.56 -10.95 -21.33
CA GLN A 12 -4.20 -9.91 -20.51
C GLN A 12 -3.14 -9.03 -19.82
N ARG A 13 -2.07 -9.64 -19.31
CA ARG A 13 -0.97 -8.89 -18.66
C ARG A 13 -0.14 -8.09 -19.66
N LYS A 14 0.13 -8.62 -20.86
CA LYS A 14 0.77 -7.86 -21.96
C LYS A 14 -0.06 -6.65 -22.37
N ALA A 15 -1.40 -6.80 -22.41
CA ALA A 15 -2.32 -5.69 -22.66
C ALA A 15 -2.40 -4.67 -21.52
N GLY A 16 -1.77 -4.95 -20.37
CA GLY A 16 -1.78 -4.10 -19.18
C GLY A 16 -3.09 -4.20 -18.39
N LYS A 17 -3.93 -5.21 -18.63
CA LYS A 17 -5.22 -5.37 -17.97
C LYS A 17 -5.06 -5.97 -16.58
N PHE A 18 -5.96 -5.60 -15.68
CA PHE A 18 -6.00 -6.10 -14.32
C PHE A 18 -6.52 -7.55 -14.30
N VAL A 19 -5.82 -8.47 -13.63
CA VAL A 19 -6.23 -9.88 -13.54
C VAL A 19 -6.33 -10.31 -12.08
N ARG A 20 -7.55 -10.68 -11.66
CA ARG A 20 -7.90 -11.21 -10.32
C ARG A 20 -8.25 -12.70 -10.40
N GLN A 21 -8.36 -13.34 -9.25
CA GLN A 21 -8.80 -14.74 -9.13
C GLN A 21 -10.15 -14.99 -9.83
N GLY A 22 -11.07 -14.03 -9.79
CA GLY A 22 -12.37 -14.13 -10.49
C GLY A 22 -12.24 -14.30 -12.00
N TRP A 23 -11.21 -13.70 -12.63
CA TRP A 23 -10.93 -13.90 -14.05
C TRP A 23 -10.46 -15.33 -14.32
N PHE A 24 -9.56 -15.87 -13.49
CA PHE A 24 -9.13 -17.26 -13.60
C PHE A 24 -10.31 -18.21 -13.45
N ARG A 25 -11.16 -17.99 -12.43
CA ARG A 25 -12.33 -18.83 -12.15
C ARG A 25 -13.35 -18.85 -13.28
N SER A 26 -13.65 -17.70 -13.87
CA SER A 26 -14.59 -17.59 -14.99
C SER A 26 -14.01 -18.20 -16.26
N THR A 27 -12.76 -17.85 -16.59
CA THR A 27 -12.08 -18.33 -17.80
C THR A 27 -11.81 -19.83 -17.77
N SER A 28 -11.39 -20.39 -16.62
CA SER A 28 -11.17 -21.83 -16.48
C SER A 28 -12.45 -22.64 -16.68
N LYS A 29 -13.59 -22.13 -16.17
CA LYS A 29 -14.90 -22.77 -16.35
C LYS A 29 -15.33 -22.75 -17.82
N ALA A 30 -15.15 -21.61 -18.50
CA ALA A 30 -15.46 -21.47 -19.91
C ALA A 30 -14.57 -22.36 -20.81
N LEU A 31 -13.27 -22.43 -20.52
CA LEU A 31 -12.37 -23.33 -21.24
C LEU A 31 -12.72 -24.80 -21.01
N MET A 32 -13.18 -25.15 -19.80
CA MET A 32 -13.60 -26.51 -19.51
C MET A 32 -14.86 -26.89 -20.28
N SER A 33 -15.87 -26.01 -20.37
CA SER A 33 -17.10 -26.29 -21.12
C SER A 33 -16.84 -26.49 -22.61
N VAL A 34 -15.83 -25.83 -23.17
CA VAL A 34 -15.48 -25.97 -24.60
C VAL A 34 -14.69 -27.25 -24.87
N HIS A 35 -13.69 -27.56 -24.05
CA HIS A 35 -12.76 -28.66 -24.32
C HIS A 35 -13.21 -30.03 -23.84
N TRP A 36 -14.12 -30.12 -22.86
CA TRP A 36 -14.44 -31.39 -22.21
C TRP A 36 -15.95 -31.62 -22.12
N HIS A 37 -16.51 -32.29 -23.13
CA HIS A 37 -17.89 -32.78 -23.12
C HIS A 37 -17.96 -34.24 -22.63
N TYR A 38 -17.33 -34.56 -21.49
CA TYR A 38 -17.52 -35.86 -20.87
C TYR A 38 -18.62 -35.80 -19.82
N PRO A 39 -19.71 -36.59 -19.97
CA PRO A 39 -20.74 -36.67 -18.96
C PRO A 39 -20.14 -37.19 -17.64
N GLY A 40 -20.32 -36.43 -16.55
CA GLY A 40 -19.95 -36.84 -15.18
C GLY A 40 -18.69 -36.19 -14.60
N VAL A 41 -17.84 -35.52 -15.39
CA VAL A 41 -16.64 -34.83 -14.87
C VAL A 41 -16.87 -33.32 -14.78
N ASN A 42 -17.21 -32.84 -13.59
CA ASN A 42 -17.30 -31.41 -13.31
C ASN A 42 -15.94 -30.86 -12.88
N PHE A 43 -15.48 -29.77 -13.49
CA PHE A 43 -14.30 -29.05 -13.02
C PHE A 43 -14.64 -28.14 -11.85
N TRP A 44 -13.92 -28.33 -10.74
CA TRP A 44 -14.08 -27.53 -9.54
C TRP A 44 -12.88 -26.63 -9.38
N PHE A 45 -13.10 -25.32 -9.54
CA PHE A 45 -12.10 -24.31 -9.21
C PHE A 45 -11.92 -24.26 -7.69
N SER A 46 -11.06 -25.13 -7.16
CA SER A 46 -10.72 -25.20 -5.75
C SER A 46 -9.49 -24.33 -5.42
N ASN A 47 -9.35 -23.93 -4.16
CA ASN A 47 -8.17 -23.17 -3.71
C ASN A 47 -6.87 -23.98 -3.85
N GLY A 48 -6.94 -25.30 -3.67
CA GLY A 48 -5.80 -26.20 -3.85
C GLY A 48 -5.34 -26.26 -5.29
N TRP A 49 -6.27 -26.49 -6.23
CA TRP A 49 -5.97 -26.47 -7.66
C TRP A 49 -5.41 -25.11 -8.08
N PHE A 50 -6.04 -24.02 -7.64
CA PHE A 50 -5.58 -22.68 -8.01
C PHE A 50 -4.19 -22.35 -7.46
N SER A 51 -3.91 -22.73 -6.21
CA SER A 51 -2.56 -22.59 -5.63
C SER A 51 -1.52 -23.41 -6.40
N GLY A 52 -1.87 -24.64 -6.79
CA GLY A 52 -1.03 -25.49 -7.64
C GLY A 52 -0.75 -24.86 -8.99
N PHE A 53 -1.79 -24.39 -9.68
CA PHE A 53 -1.67 -23.67 -10.95
C PHE A 53 -0.75 -22.44 -10.84
N LEU A 54 -0.94 -21.60 -9.82
CA LEU A 54 -0.08 -20.43 -9.61
C LEU A 54 1.38 -20.84 -9.37
N SER A 55 1.61 -21.91 -8.59
CA SER A 55 2.94 -22.43 -8.31
C SER A 55 3.63 -22.95 -9.59
N TRP A 56 2.95 -23.82 -10.35
CA TRP A 56 3.48 -24.44 -11.56
C TRP A 56 3.86 -23.41 -12.62
N TYR A 57 3.04 -22.38 -12.81
CA TYR A 57 3.30 -21.32 -13.79
C TYR A 57 4.07 -20.13 -13.21
N ASN A 58 4.60 -20.23 -11.98
CA ASN A 58 5.34 -19.16 -11.31
C ASN A 58 4.59 -17.82 -11.30
N ILE A 59 3.31 -17.82 -10.95
CA ILE A 59 2.47 -16.64 -10.86
C ILE A 59 2.33 -16.23 -9.40
N SER A 60 2.39 -14.92 -9.13
CA SER A 60 2.21 -14.38 -7.78
C SER A 60 1.27 -13.18 -7.80
N LEU A 61 0.53 -12.98 -6.71
CA LEU A 61 -0.25 -11.75 -6.49
C LEU A 61 0.72 -10.62 -6.15
N ARG A 62 0.59 -9.47 -6.80
CA ARG A 62 1.50 -8.33 -6.62
C ARG A 62 0.74 -7.02 -6.60
N MET A 63 1.21 -6.09 -5.76
CA MET A 63 0.71 -4.72 -5.72
C MET A 63 1.14 -3.96 -6.98
N THR A 64 0.24 -3.16 -7.54
CA THR A 64 0.55 -2.23 -8.63
C THR A 64 1.53 -1.19 -8.15
N THR A 65 2.57 -0.95 -8.93
CA THR A 65 3.57 0.06 -8.61
C THR A 65 3.17 1.37 -9.27
N ASN A 66 2.77 2.35 -8.47
CA ASN A 66 2.81 3.74 -8.90
C ASN A 66 4.26 4.19 -8.84
N LYS A 67 4.82 4.70 -9.94
CA LYS A 67 6.17 5.30 -9.89
C LYS A 67 6.11 6.46 -8.89
N ALA A 68 6.92 6.37 -7.83
CA ALA A 68 7.16 7.51 -6.96
C ALA A 68 7.82 8.63 -7.79
N SER A 69 7.42 9.87 -7.51
CA SER A 69 8.05 11.06 -8.08
C SER A 69 9.56 11.00 -7.85
N LYS A 70 10.36 11.44 -8.84
CA LYS A 70 11.81 11.55 -8.68
C LYS A 70 12.10 12.43 -7.48
N VAL A 71 13.02 11.99 -6.62
CA VAL A 71 13.49 12.79 -5.49
C VAL A 71 14.12 14.08 -6.06
N PRO A 72 13.72 15.27 -5.59
CA PRO A 72 14.30 16.52 -6.04
C PRO A 72 15.82 16.59 -5.77
N ALA A 73 16.56 17.26 -6.65
CA ALA A 73 18.02 17.35 -6.56
C ALA A 73 18.51 18.02 -5.25
N ASN A 74 17.70 18.91 -4.66
CA ASN A 74 17.98 19.65 -3.43
C ASN A 74 17.41 18.99 -2.16
N SER A 75 16.91 17.75 -2.25
CA SER A 75 16.31 17.03 -1.12
C SER A 75 17.26 16.88 0.07
N TYR A 76 18.53 16.57 -0.19
CA TYR A 76 19.52 16.34 0.86
C TYR A 76 19.78 17.61 1.69
N SER A 77 19.98 18.76 1.03
CA SER A 77 20.17 20.04 1.72
C SER A 77 18.93 20.47 2.51
N ALA A 78 17.73 20.19 1.99
CA ALA A 78 16.48 20.48 2.68
C ALA A 78 16.32 19.61 3.95
N ILE A 79 16.60 18.31 3.84
CA ILE A 79 16.56 17.37 4.98
C ILE A 79 17.54 17.79 6.07
N LEU A 80 18.79 18.14 5.69
CA LEU A 80 19.79 18.60 6.65
C LEU A 80 19.38 19.91 7.34
N SER A 81 18.88 20.89 6.59
CA SER A 81 18.43 22.17 7.14
C SER A 81 17.28 21.97 8.13
N TRP A 82 16.32 21.11 7.79
CA TRP A 82 15.21 20.73 8.67
C TRP A 82 15.67 20.00 9.92
N ALA A 83 16.62 19.06 9.81
CA ALA A 83 17.19 18.36 10.94
C ALA A 83 17.95 19.29 11.90
N HIS A 84 18.72 20.24 11.37
CA HIS A 84 19.40 21.27 12.15
C HIS A 84 18.41 22.18 12.88
N PHE A 85 17.35 22.61 12.20
CA PHE A 85 16.28 23.41 12.79
C PHE A 85 15.59 22.68 13.96
N ASN A 86 15.16 21.43 13.75
CA ASN A 86 14.55 20.63 14.81
C ASN A 86 15.48 20.44 15.99
N ARG A 87 16.76 20.14 15.73
CA ARG A 87 17.77 19.99 16.79
C ARG A 87 17.90 21.28 17.59
N HIS A 88 18.02 22.43 16.94
CA HIS A 88 18.15 23.71 17.62
C HIS A 88 16.94 24.03 18.50
N ASN A 89 15.72 23.86 17.99
CA ASN A 89 14.50 24.13 18.75
C ASN A 89 14.24 23.12 19.89
N SER A 90 14.68 21.88 19.73
CA SER A 90 14.50 20.84 20.76
C SER A 90 15.47 20.95 21.94
N GLN A 91 16.59 21.68 21.79
CA GLN A 91 17.60 21.82 22.84
C GLN A 91 17.15 22.84 23.89
N LEU A 92 17.07 22.43 25.15
CA LEU A 92 16.96 23.34 26.30
C LEU A 92 18.09 24.37 26.24
N TRP A 93 17.77 25.66 26.34
CA TRP A 93 18.82 26.65 26.47
C TRP A 93 19.36 26.60 27.91
N GLN A 94 20.67 26.37 28.06
CA GLN A 94 21.26 26.19 29.39
C GLN A 94 21.22 27.51 30.19
N PRO A 95 20.86 27.48 31.48
CA PRO A 95 21.01 28.63 32.36
C PRO A 95 22.51 28.90 32.55
N GLY A 96 22.98 29.98 31.92
CA GLY A 96 24.40 30.36 31.87
C GLY A 96 24.74 31.21 30.65
N GLY A 97 23.92 31.13 29.59
CA GLY A 97 23.93 32.07 28.48
C GLY A 97 22.70 32.96 28.52
N GLY A 98 22.80 34.13 29.15
CA GLY A 98 22.03 35.36 28.91
C GLY A 98 20.60 35.34 28.33
N GLY A 99 19.67 34.51 28.81
CA GLY A 99 18.24 34.84 28.68
C GLY A 99 17.33 33.76 29.27
N ASN A 100 16.91 34.01 30.50
CA ASN A 100 15.80 33.29 31.08
C ASN A 100 14.51 33.81 30.40
N GLU A 101 13.95 33.10 29.43
CA GLU A 101 12.51 33.20 29.21
C GLU A 101 11.83 32.48 30.38
N PRO A 102 10.99 33.16 31.18
CA PRO A 102 10.32 32.54 32.32
C PRO A 102 9.35 31.46 31.81
N GLY A 103 9.62 30.17 32.08
CA GLY A 103 8.68 29.08 31.82
C GLY A 103 9.22 27.82 31.13
N ASP A 104 10.49 27.80 30.69
CA ASP A 104 11.10 26.59 30.13
C ASP A 104 11.49 25.63 31.29
N GLU A 105 10.55 24.77 31.69
CA GLU A 105 10.83 23.63 32.58
C GLU A 105 11.53 22.50 31.81
N MET A 106 12.45 21.77 32.47
CA MET A 106 13.05 20.58 31.87
C MET A 106 11.96 19.56 31.56
N ALA A 107 11.77 19.25 30.29
CA ALA A 107 10.91 18.15 29.86
C ALA A 107 11.73 16.87 29.63
N GLU A 108 11.05 15.73 29.57
CA GLU A 108 11.69 14.41 29.37
C GLU A 108 12.44 14.30 28.03
N VAL A 109 12.03 15.08 27.01
CA VAL A 109 12.69 15.13 25.70
C VAL A 109 12.99 16.59 25.32
N GLY A 110 14.14 17.09 25.77
CA GLY A 110 14.57 18.45 25.47
C GLY A 110 13.61 19.49 26.07
N ARG A 111 13.06 20.39 25.25
CA ARG A 111 12.07 21.41 25.67
C ARG A 111 10.63 20.91 25.76
N TYR A 112 10.29 19.77 25.16
CA TYR A 112 8.90 19.37 24.96
C TYR A 112 8.49 18.22 25.88
N ASN A 113 7.33 18.36 26.53
CA ASN A 113 6.71 17.26 27.26
C ASN A 113 6.25 16.18 26.27
N LEU A 114 6.33 14.90 26.67
CA LEU A 114 5.83 13.77 25.89
C LEU A 114 4.38 13.99 25.42
N ALA A 115 3.50 14.49 26.29
CA ALA A 115 2.11 14.76 25.97
C ALA A 115 1.92 15.80 24.83
N SER A 116 2.96 16.55 24.47
CA SER A 116 2.94 17.57 23.41
C SER A 116 3.53 17.08 22.08
N ILE A 117 4.18 15.91 22.06
CA ILE A 117 4.77 15.34 20.85
C ILE A 117 3.82 14.27 20.30
N CYS A 118 3.32 14.51 19.09
CA CYS A 118 2.51 13.52 18.38
C CYS A 118 2.92 13.41 16.91
N ASN A 119 2.73 12.22 16.36
CA ASN A 119 2.72 12.01 14.93
C ASN A 119 1.29 11.95 14.45
N MET A 120 0.96 12.79 13.48
CA MET A 120 -0.32 12.77 12.77
C MET A 120 -0.06 12.36 11.33
N ASP A 121 -0.79 11.36 10.85
CA ASP A 121 -0.73 10.95 9.45
C ASP A 121 -2.12 10.58 8.92
N GLN A 122 -2.27 10.73 7.61
CA GLN A 122 -3.48 10.39 6.88
C GLN A 122 -3.20 9.22 5.94
N THR A 123 -3.94 8.13 6.13
CA THR A 123 -3.82 6.94 5.27
C THR A 123 -5.12 6.72 4.50
N PRO A 124 -5.07 6.59 3.16
CA PRO A 124 -6.24 6.20 2.38
C PRO A 124 -6.66 4.76 2.70
N LEU A 125 -7.94 4.59 3.00
CA LEU A 125 -8.61 3.32 3.20
C LEU A 125 -9.50 3.00 1.98
N PRO A 126 -9.05 2.11 1.07
CA PRO A 126 -9.87 1.69 -0.05
C PRO A 126 -11.08 0.89 0.46
N PHE A 127 -12.27 1.13 -0.10
CA PHE A 127 -13.47 0.35 0.22
C PHE A 127 -13.40 -1.11 -0.29
N GLU A 128 -12.48 -1.41 -1.20
CA GLU A 128 -12.27 -2.75 -1.74
C GLU A 128 -11.01 -3.39 -1.15
N PHE A 129 -11.19 -4.52 -0.46
CA PHE A 129 -10.08 -5.33 0.05
C PHE A 129 -9.22 -5.84 -1.12
N LEU A 130 -7.89 -5.70 -1.03
CA LEU A 130 -6.92 -6.01 -2.10
C LEU A 130 -7.02 -5.11 -3.34
N SER A 131 -7.60 -3.92 -3.23
CA SER A 131 -7.54 -2.90 -4.29
C SER A 131 -6.09 -2.66 -4.70
N GLY A 132 -5.83 -2.59 -6.01
CA GLY A 132 -4.48 -2.42 -6.55
C GLY A 132 -3.60 -3.67 -6.57
N GLN A 133 -4.12 -4.88 -6.33
CA GLN A 133 -3.34 -6.12 -6.49
C GLN A 133 -3.74 -6.96 -7.70
N THR A 134 -2.78 -7.33 -8.55
CA THR A 134 -3.01 -8.17 -9.74
C THR A 134 -2.05 -9.34 -9.76
N TYR A 135 -2.48 -10.46 -10.33
CA TYR A 135 -1.57 -11.58 -10.60
C TYR A 135 -0.55 -11.19 -11.68
N LYS A 136 0.71 -11.57 -11.49
CA LYS A 136 1.82 -11.32 -12.42
C LYS A 136 2.85 -12.45 -12.34
N PRO A 137 3.59 -12.76 -13.43
CA PRO A 137 4.72 -13.67 -13.35
C PRO A 137 5.72 -13.25 -12.27
N LYS A 138 6.15 -14.22 -11.46
CA LYS A 138 7.14 -14.07 -10.40
C LYS A 138 8.46 -13.57 -10.99
N GLY A 139 9.16 -12.72 -10.25
CA GLY A 139 10.37 -12.02 -10.75
C GLY A 139 10.11 -10.68 -11.44
N SER A 140 8.85 -10.30 -11.68
CA SER A 140 8.52 -8.98 -12.21
C SER A 140 8.92 -7.86 -11.24
N LYS A 141 9.79 -6.93 -11.69
CA LYS A 141 10.25 -5.76 -10.91
C LYS A 141 9.22 -4.63 -10.81
N THR A 142 8.40 -4.44 -11.85
CA THR A 142 7.40 -3.38 -11.89
C THR A 142 6.06 -3.94 -12.34
N VAL A 143 5.00 -3.61 -11.61
CA VAL A 143 3.64 -4.06 -11.90
C VAL A 143 2.84 -2.89 -12.45
N TRP A 144 2.88 -2.74 -13.77
CA TRP A 144 2.05 -1.76 -14.45
C TRP A 144 0.67 -2.34 -14.81
N VAL A 145 -0.34 -1.49 -14.71
CA VAL A 145 -1.71 -1.75 -15.14
C VAL A 145 -2.22 -0.46 -15.79
N LYS A 146 -2.92 -0.58 -16.93
CA LYS A 146 -3.68 0.52 -17.51
C LYS A 146 -4.79 0.92 -16.54
N GLY A 147 -4.88 2.21 -16.22
CA GLY A 147 -5.94 2.72 -15.35
C GLY A 147 -7.33 2.34 -15.90
N GLY A 148 -8.18 1.78 -15.05
CA GLY A 148 -9.57 1.53 -15.38
C GLY A 148 -10.36 2.84 -15.51
N THR A 149 -11.40 2.84 -16.35
CA THR A 149 -12.28 3.99 -16.59
C THR A 149 -13.25 4.27 -15.45
N SER A 150 -13.44 3.35 -14.49
CA SER A 150 -14.44 3.54 -13.44
C SER A 150 -13.91 4.48 -12.34
N GLN A 151 -14.56 5.62 -12.21
CA GLN A 151 -14.33 6.60 -11.14
C GLN A 151 -14.66 6.03 -9.75
N TRP A 152 -15.50 4.98 -9.71
CA TRP A 152 -15.85 4.23 -8.50
C TRP A 152 -14.65 3.59 -7.80
N ASN A 153 -13.65 3.12 -8.55
CA ASN A 153 -12.42 2.55 -7.98
C ASN A 153 -11.52 3.59 -7.30
N LYS A 154 -11.83 4.89 -7.44
CA LYS A 154 -11.10 5.99 -6.78
C LYS A 154 -11.76 6.42 -5.47
N ARG A 155 -12.94 5.88 -5.13
CA ARG A 155 -13.59 6.16 -3.85
C ARG A 155 -12.84 5.42 -2.76
N GLN A 156 -12.34 6.18 -1.79
CA GLN A 156 -11.62 5.70 -0.63
C GLN A 156 -12.02 6.58 0.54
N ALA A 157 -12.15 6.00 1.73
CA ALA A 157 -12.14 6.80 2.94
C ALA A 157 -10.70 7.23 3.23
N THR A 158 -10.52 8.27 4.03
CA THR A 158 -9.20 8.63 4.59
C THR A 158 -9.30 8.51 6.09
N LEU A 159 -8.39 7.73 6.69
CA LEU A 159 -8.23 7.64 8.13
C LEU A 159 -7.10 8.58 8.55
N GLN A 160 -7.39 9.53 9.43
CA GLN A 160 -6.39 10.33 10.11
C GLN A 160 -6.17 9.76 11.52
N LEU A 161 -4.92 9.41 11.81
CA LEU A 161 -4.49 8.93 13.12
C LEU A 161 -3.52 9.94 13.72
N THR A 162 -3.70 10.24 15.00
CA THR A 162 -2.76 11.04 15.79
C THR A 162 -2.32 10.20 16.98
N ILE A 163 -1.02 9.90 17.05
CA ILE A 163 -0.42 9.07 18.10
C ILE A 163 0.53 9.96 18.89
N PHE A 164 0.26 10.11 20.19
CA PHE A 164 1.13 10.79 21.12
C PHE A 164 2.21 9.83 21.63
N ILE A 165 3.41 10.36 21.90
CA ILE A 165 4.56 9.54 22.31
C ILE A 165 4.37 8.89 23.69
N ASP A 166 3.54 9.47 24.56
CA ASP A 166 3.18 8.89 25.87
C ASP A 166 2.13 7.78 25.78
N GLY A 167 1.61 7.50 24.58
CA GLY A 167 0.63 6.43 24.34
C GLY A 167 -0.81 6.79 24.70
N GLU A 168 -1.06 7.98 25.24
CA GLU A 168 -2.41 8.40 25.63
C GLU A 168 -3.21 8.91 24.43
N MET A 169 -4.39 8.32 24.22
CA MET A 169 -5.27 8.67 23.09
C MET A 169 -6.08 9.94 23.40
N ARG A 170 -5.50 11.10 23.09
CA ARG A 170 -6.15 12.40 23.28
C ARG A 170 -7.04 12.85 22.12
N VAL A 171 -6.77 12.33 20.92
CA VAL A 171 -7.50 12.66 19.70
C VAL A 171 -8.07 11.38 19.13
N LEU A 172 -9.39 11.34 18.92
CA LEU A 172 -10.05 10.19 18.32
C LEU A 172 -9.67 10.07 16.84
N PRO A 173 -9.55 8.84 16.30
CA PRO A 173 -9.37 8.64 14.87
C PRO A 173 -10.49 9.31 14.06
N LEU A 174 -10.10 10.03 13.01
CA LEU A 174 -11.04 10.76 12.16
C LEU A 174 -11.15 10.07 10.79
N ASN A 175 -12.38 9.80 10.36
CA ASN A 175 -12.70 9.20 9.07
C ASN A 175 -13.33 10.23 8.14
N PHE A 176 -12.73 10.42 6.97
CA PHE A 176 -13.28 11.21 5.86
C PHE A 176 -13.76 10.27 4.75
N PHE A 177 -14.81 10.63 4.01
CA PHE A 177 -15.39 9.84 2.91
C PHE A 177 -15.35 10.58 1.58
#